data_AF-A0AAU9VPV2-F1
#
_entry.id   AF-A0AAU9VPV2-F1
#
_cell.length_a   1.000
_cell.length_b   1.000
_cell.length_c   1.000
_cell.angle_alpha   90.00
_cell.angle_beta   90.00
_cell.angle_gamma   90.00
#
_symmetry.space_group_name_H-M   'P 1'
#
loop_
_entity.id
_entity.type
_entity.pdbx_description
1 polymer ?
#
loop_
_entity_poly.entity_id
_entity_poly.type
_entity_poly.pdbx_seq_one_letter_code
_entity_poly.pdbx_strand_id
1 'polypeptide(L)'
;MRLFACFSTALLQILALEHASIETTSDPFPNDILTPYKDYYKTKRTHRHVRECQPILYGNRTHETLKILSRIKPGQPFVQVKNFYHRYTRNNVETDVVGHVVSIEDPFRTFSVLEPREVGGCSNPYKRATVAESAKQRKCWVATNAGFFKTNDGKCYGNVFSDGRKVQDSGGVQNANFGIRRDGSILVGYLSEEMVDDKENPFVQLVSGVIWILRNGMVYINESKTAECRDTEETGSMDLFADVMSARTALGHDIEGRVMIVQIDGKTNHRGQVIDLYSFASLLLKLGLVNAINLDGGGSATMVVNNTLVNYPSDECGLFTCSRKVSTVVCAHKPDCIPKDCHGHGQCVMGECLCDSHWTGGSCNVLKCRQHNCSSNGNCTTEDGCSCFPGWKGEECNEGCASGFFGLNCSRECLCQNGGTCDPVDGHCTCTLGWMGTFCQQRCFHGSYGQNCMKICKCPDTCDCDPVTGECSSASNHSMLNSTQRWLHCELDLKMKGVSTKETVLQSNTEKGAITEEEFSKFFVWFVAVISLCAVSLLANLFLIYLACNQATKKAVSFNGNRKHERLHLFNDDDDDEDAL
;
A
#
# COMPACT_ATOMS: atom_id res chain seq x y z
N MET A 1 -52.54 17.07 -16.45
CA MET A 1 -52.91 16.09 -15.40
C MET A 1 -52.14 14.76 -15.45
N ARG A 2 -51.88 14.15 -16.63
CA ARG A 2 -51.14 12.86 -16.69
C ARG A 2 -49.62 12.94 -16.42
N LEU A 3 -48.96 14.07 -16.74
CA LEU A 3 -47.54 14.27 -16.41
C LEU A 3 -47.29 14.49 -14.90
N PHE A 4 -48.25 15.08 -14.19
CA PHE A 4 -48.15 15.31 -12.74
C PHE A 4 -48.26 14.01 -11.93
N ALA A 5 -49.00 13.02 -12.43
CA ALA A 5 -49.10 11.70 -11.82
C ALA A 5 -47.78 10.91 -11.94
N CYS A 6 -47.08 10.99 -13.08
CA CYS A 6 -45.77 10.35 -13.24
C CYS A 6 -44.68 10.96 -12.36
N PHE A 7 -44.66 12.28 -12.19
CA PHE A 7 -43.69 12.95 -11.32
C PHE A 7 -43.93 12.62 -9.83
N SER A 8 -45.19 12.53 -9.42
CA SER A 8 -45.57 12.11 -8.06
C SER A 8 -45.15 10.66 -7.78
N THR A 9 -45.39 9.73 -8.71
CA THR A 9 -45.00 8.31 -8.54
C THR A 9 -43.49 8.10 -8.65
N ALA A 10 -42.79 8.87 -9.48
CA ALA A 10 -41.33 8.83 -9.55
C ALA A 10 -40.68 9.42 -8.31
N LEU A 11 -41.24 10.50 -7.73
CA LEU A 11 -40.76 11.07 -6.47
C LEU A 11 -41.05 10.13 -5.30
N LEU A 12 -42.21 9.45 -5.27
CA LEU A 12 -42.49 8.39 -4.29
C LEU A 12 -41.61 7.17 -4.48
N GLN A 13 -41.23 6.81 -5.72
CA GLN A 13 -40.30 5.72 -5.99
C GLN A 13 -38.85 6.10 -5.67
N ILE A 14 -38.45 7.36 -5.86
CA ILE A 14 -37.13 7.88 -5.45
C ILE A 14 -37.07 7.98 -3.93
N LEU A 15 -38.13 8.45 -3.27
CA LEU A 15 -38.25 8.42 -1.80
C LEU A 15 -38.32 6.99 -1.26
N ALA A 16 -38.96 6.07 -1.99
CA ALA A 16 -38.97 4.64 -1.66
C ALA A 16 -37.65 3.94 -1.99
N LEU A 17 -36.84 4.42 -2.94
CA LEU A 17 -35.48 3.96 -3.22
C LEU A 17 -34.46 4.56 -2.25
N GLU A 18 -34.65 5.80 -1.78
CA GLU A 18 -33.94 6.33 -0.61
C GLU A 18 -34.32 5.53 0.64
N HIS A 19 -35.59 5.20 0.85
CA HIS A 19 -36.03 4.33 1.96
C HIS A 19 -35.71 2.83 1.75
N ALA A 20 -35.46 2.35 0.53
CA ALA A 20 -35.04 0.97 0.25
C ALA A 20 -33.51 0.83 0.12
N SER A 21 -32.78 1.96 0.09
CA SER A 21 -31.33 2.02 0.34
C SER A 21 -30.99 2.18 1.83
N ILE A 22 -32.01 2.37 2.67
CA ILE A 22 -31.96 1.87 4.03
C ILE A 22 -31.99 0.34 3.86
N GLU A 23 -30.81 -0.27 3.68
CA GLU A 23 -30.60 -1.58 4.26
C GLU A 23 -31.21 -1.49 5.65
N THR A 24 -32.36 -2.14 5.86
CA THR A 24 -32.80 -2.48 7.19
C THR A 24 -31.67 -3.36 7.71
N THR A 25 -30.68 -2.71 8.31
CA THR A 25 -29.57 -3.32 9.00
C THR A 25 -30.24 -4.06 10.14
N SER A 26 -30.61 -5.31 9.90
CA SER A 26 -30.80 -6.29 10.95
C SER A 26 -29.42 -6.54 11.53
N ASP A 27 -28.91 -5.55 12.25
CA ASP A 27 -28.12 -5.80 13.44
C ASP A 27 -29.21 -6.00 14.50
N PRO A 28 -29.76 -7.22 14.69
CA PRO A 28 -30.63 -7.45 15.84
C PRO A 28 -29.82 -6.97 17.04
N PHE A 29 -30.47 -6.20 17.92
CA PHE A 29 -29.82 -5.51 19.03
C PHE A 29 -28.67 -6.35 19.62
N PRO A 30 -27.51 -5.74 19.93
CA PRO A 30 -26.43 -6.49 20.54
C PRO A 30 -26.94 -7.19 21.80
N ASN A 31 -26.78 -8.51 21.87
CA ASN A 31 -27.27 -9.31 22.99
C ASN A 31 -26.29 -9.28 24.16
N ASP A 32 -25.01 -8.96 23.92
CA ASP A 32 -23.97 -8.87 24.94
C ASP A 32 -23.45 -7.44 25.12
N ILE A 33 -24.26 -6.56 25.72
CA ILE A 33 -23.92 -5.15 25.95
C ILE A 33 -23.25 -4.98 27.32
N LEU A 34 -22.03 -4.47 27.30
CA LEU A 34 -21.28 -4.10 28.50
C LEU A 34 -21.09 -2.59 28.55
N THR A 35 -21.88 -1.90 29.38
CA THR A 35 -21.88 -0.42 29.47
C THR A 35 -21.45 0.06 30.86
N PRO A 36 -20.48 1.00 30.95
CA PRO A 36 -20.08 1.60 32.23
C PRO A 36 -21.04 2.69 32.73
N TYR A 37 -21.82 3.31 31.83
CA TYR A 37 -22.77 4.40 32.14
C TYR A 37 -24.17 4.03 31.67
N LYS A 38 -25.20 4.36 32.46
CA LYS A 38 -26.60 3.98 32.15
C LYS A 38 -27.25 4.88 31.10
N ASP A 39 -27.07 6.20 31.21
CA ASP A 39 -27.78 7.15 30.34
C ASP A 39 -26.86 8.18 29.63
N TYR A 40 -25.69 8.49 30.20
CA TYR A 40 -24.79 9.53 29.69
C TYR A 40 -23.30 9.23 29.92
N TYR A 41 -22.53 9.12 28.82
CA TYR A 41 -21.06 8.96 28.80
C TYR A 41 -20.27 10.24 29.17
N LYS A 42 -20.83 11.13 29.99
CA LYS A 42 -20.16 12.36 30.43
C LYS A 42 -19.97 12.37 31.93
N THR A 43 -18.72 12.15 32.34
CA THR A 43 -18.26 12.57 33.66
C THR A 43 -18.40 14.10 33.73
N LYS A 44 -19.10 14.61 34.76
CA LYS A 44 -19.21 16.07 34.99
C LYS A 44 -17.97 16.64 35.69
N ARG A 45 -16.95 15.80 35.91
CA ARG A 45 -15.72 16.16 36.61
C ARG A 45 -14.82 16.94 35.68
N THR A 46 -14.29 18.04 36.17
CA THR A 46 -13.24 18.76 35.49
C THR A 46 -11.92 18.01 35.64
N HIS A 47 -10.99 18.23 34.71
CA HIS A 47 -9.60 17.74 34.84
C HIS A 47 -8.96 18.17 36.18
N ARG A 48 -9.28 19.38 36.65
CA ARG A 48 -8.86 19.88 37.97
C ARG A 48 -9.30 18.96 39.11
N HIS A 49 -10.56 18.51 39.08
CA HIS A 49 -11.08 17.61 40.11
C HIS A 49 -10.32 16.27 40.12
N VAL A 50 -10.08 15.68 38.94
CA VAL A 50 -9.30 14.43 38.83
C VAL A 50 -7.89 14.59 39.43
N ARG A 51 -7.25 15.73 39.18
CA ARG A 51 -5.94 16.06 39.75
C ARG A 51 -5.97 16.24 41.27
N GLU A 52 -7.04 16.81 41.82
CA GLU A 52 -7.15 17.07 43.26
C GLU A 52 -7.54 15.82 44.06
N CYS A 53 -8.24 14.87 43.44
CA CYS A 53 -8.73 13.64 44.07
C CYS A 53 -7.86 12.40 43.83
N GLN A 54 -6.79 12.50 43.03
CA GLN A 54 -5.85 11.39 42.85
C GLN A 54 -4.92 11.22 44.07
N PRO A 55 -4.27 10.04 44.24
CA PRO A 55 -3.32 9.83 45.32
C PRO A 55 -2.16 10.84 45.30
N ILE A 56 -1.76 11.33 46.49
CA ILE A 56 -0.72 12.34 46.69
C ILE A 56 0.61 11.95 46.02
N LEU A 57 0.90 10.64 45.92
CA LEU A 57 2.13 10.12 45.32
C LEU A 57 2.32 10.53 43.85
N TYR A 58 1.24 10.87 43.14
CA TYR A 58 1.27 11.32 41.74
C TYR A 58 1.32 12.85 41.60
N GLY A 59 1.28 13.59 42.71
CA GLY A 59 1.31 15.05 42.73
C GLY A 59 0.25 15.67 41.82
N ASN A 60 0.67 16.55 40.93
CA ASN A 60 -0.22 17.23 39.96
C ASN A 60 -0.33 16.50 38.60
N ARG A 61 0.36 15.37 38.44
CA ARG A 61 0.46 14.67 37.17
C ARG A 61 -0.69 13.66 37.05
N THR A 62 -1.54 13.83 36.05
CA THR A 62 -2.73 12.98 35.83
C THR A 62 -2.54 11.94 34.71
N HIS A 63 -1.33 11.82 34.19
CA HIS A 63 -0.98 10.92 33.09
C HIS A 63 0.46 10.44 33.22
N GLU A 64 0.78 9.27 32.69
CA GLU A 64 2.15 8.81 32.51
C GLU A 64 2.61 9.01 31.06
N THR A 65 3.91 9.14 30.89
CA THR A 65 4.57 9.41 29.61
C THR A 65 5.80 8.52 29.51
N LEU A 66 5.94 7.84 28.39
CA LEU A 66 7.11 7.04 28.08
C LEU A 66 7.59 7.40 26.67
N LYS A 67 8.87 7.74 26.53
CA LYS A 67 9.46 7.94 25.20
C LYS A 67 9.69 6.57 24.57
N ILE A 68 9.23 6.37 23.32
CA ILE A 68 9.46 5.11 22.61
C ILE A 68 10.97 4.94 22.40
N LEU A 69 11.52 3.87 22.97
CA LEU A 69 12.92 3.46 22.77
C LEU A 69 13.04 2.29 21.79
N SER A 70 11.95 1.56 21.55
CA SER A 70 11.91 0.41 20.65
C SER A 70 12.04 0.85 19.19
N ARG A 71 13.02 0.26 18.51
CA ARG A 71 13.16 0.31 17.04
C ARG A 71 13.13 -1.10 16.51
N ILE A 72 12.53 -1.28 15.34
CA ILE A 72 12.53 -2.58 14.66
C ILE A 72 13.97 -2.96 14.34
N LYS A 73 14.46 -4.04 14.93
CA LYS A 73 15.79 -4.58 14.63
C LYS A 73 15.77 -5.34 13.29
N PRO A 74 16.88 -5.38 12.54
CA PRO A 74 16.96 -6.16 11.31
C PRO A 74 16.55 -7.61 11.54
N GLY A 75 15.63 -8.13 10.71
CA GLY A 75 15.12 -9.51 10.81
C GLY A 75 14.08 -9.75 11.92
N GLN A 76 13.77 -8.78 12.77
CA GLN A 76 12.74 -8.90 13.79
C GLN A 76 11.36 -8.57 13.21
N PRO A 77 10.30 -9.35 13.50
CA PRO A 77 8.94 -8.97 13.12
C PRO A 77 8.49 -7.73 13.89
N PHE A 78 7.83 -6.79 13.19
CA PHE A 78 7.31 -5.57 13.83
C PHE A 78 6.10 -5.82 14.73
N VAL A 79 5.48 -6.98 14.62
CA VAL A 79 4.31 -7.38 15.41
C VAL A 79 4.40 -8.86 15.74
N GLN A 80 4.13 -9.19 16.98
CA GLN A 80 4.06 -10.56 17.48
C GLN A 80 2.68 -10.81 18.08
N VAL A 81 2.03 -11.91 17.69
CA VAL A 81 0.75 -12.35 18.25
C VAL A 81 1.00 -13.64 19.00
N LYS A 82 0.61 -13.69 20.26
CA LYS A 82 0.64 -14.91 21.08
C LYS A 82 -0.76 -15.22 21.59
N ASN A 83 -1.21 -16.43 21.34
CA ASN A 83 -2.44 -16.94 21.91
C ASN A 83 -2.10 -17.50 23.29
N PHE A 84 -2.99 -17.30 24.26
CA PHE A 84 -2.78 -17.82 25.60
C PHE A 84 -4.06 -18.41 26.18
N TYR A 85 -3.83 -19.34 27.11
CA TYR A 85 -4.81 -19.87 28.04
C TYR A 85 -4.34 -19.47 29.43
N HIS A 86 -5.20 -18.79 30.20
CA HIS A 86 -4.87 -18.39 31.56
C HIS A 86 -5.91 -18.91 32.53
N ARG A 87 -5.42 -19.56 33.61
CA ARG A 87 -6.27 -20.03 34.69
C ARG A 87 -6.04 -19.20 35.94
N TYR A 88 -7.13 -18.81 36.58
CA TYR A 88 -7.11 -18.02 37.80
C TYR A 88 -8.23 -18.46 38.74
N THR A 89 -8.10 -18.12 40.02
CA THR A 89 -9.07 -18.48 41.05
C THR A 89 -9.72 -17.21 41.56
N ARG A 90 -11.05 -17.16 41.57
CA ARG A 90 -11.84 -16.09 42.17
C ARG A 90 -12.87 -16.71 43.12
N ASN A 91 -12.93 -16.25 44.36
CA ASN A 91 -13.87 -16.74 45.38
C ASN A 91 -13.88 -18.28 45.50
N ASN A 92 -12.70 -18.91 45.48
CA ASN A 92 -12.49 -20.36 45.48
C ASN A 92 -13.07 -21.12 44.28
N VAL A 93 -13.48 -20.42 43.22
CA VAL A 93 -13.87 -21.02 41.94
C VAL A 93 -12.71 -20.84 40.97
N GLU A 94 -12.21 -21.95 40.44
CA GLU A 94 -11.20 -21.94 39.38
C GLU A 94 -11.91 -21.65 38.05
N THR A 95 -11.36 -20.71 37.29
CA THR A 95 -11.90 -20.26 36.01
C THR A 95 -10.75 -20.08 35.04
N ASP A 96 -11.02 -20.34 33.77
CA ASP A 96 -10.07 -20.20 32.69
C ASP A 96 -10.51 -19.15 31.69
N VAL A 97 -9.56 -18.53 31.01
CA VAL A 97 -9.81 -17.60 29.92
C VAL A 97 -8.87 -17.89 28.76
N VAL A 98 -9.38 -17.64 27.56
CA VAL A 98 -8.60 -17.67 26.34
C VAL A 98 -8.50 -16.27 25.78
N GLY A 99 -7.37 -15.97 25.15
CA GLY A 99 -7.15 -14.64 24.62
C GLY A 99 -5.88 -14.53 23.80
N HIS A 100 -5.64 -13.30 23.38
CA HIS A 100 -4.56 -12.92 22.50
C HIS A 100 -3.80 -11.77 23.14
N VAL A 101 -2.47 -11.87 23.12
CA VAL A 101 -1.58 -10.75 23.41
C VAL A 101 -0.80 -10.40 22.15
N VAL A 102 -0.81 -9.12 21.82
CA VAL A 102 -0.14 -8.55 20.65
C VAL A 102 0.91 -7.58 21.15
N SER A 103 2.15 -7.73 20.69
CA SER A 103 3.24 -6.79 20.96
C SER A 103 3.63 -6.11 19.64
N ILE A 104 3.63 -4.78 19.62
CA ILE A 104 3.90 -3.95 18.44
C ILE A 104 5.19 -3.16 18.67
N GLU A 105 6.16 -3.38 17.79
CA GLU A 105 7.45 -2.70 17.76
C GLU A 105 7.36 -1.40 16.96
N ASP A 106 8.13 -0.39 17.37
CA ASP A 106 8.16 0.94 16.74
C ASP A 106 6.76 1.53 16.48
N PRO A 107 5.93 1.63 17.54
CA PRO A 107 4.52 1.97 17.41
C PRO A 107 4.29 3.36 16.83
N PHE A 108 5.27 4.26 16.86
CA PHE A 108 5.18 5.55 16.18
C PHE A 108 4.92 5.39 14.67
N ARG A 109 5.49 4.36 14.03
CA ARG A 109 5.35 4.09 12.59
C ARG A 109 4.39 2.95 12.25
N THR A 110 4.12 2.06 13.21
CA THR A 110 3.40 0.80 12.96
C THR A 110 2.02 0.72 13.63
N PHE A 111 1.65 1.66 14.49
CA PHE A 111 0.37 1.68 15.18
C PHE A 111 -0.50 2.84 14.70
N SER A 112 -1.79 2.56 14.46
CA SER A 112 -2.79 3.57 14.11
C SER A 112 -4.13 3.36 14.78
N VAL A 113 -4.81 4.46 15.09
CA VAL A 113 -6.24 4.48 15.41
C VAL A 113 -7.00 4.79 14.13
N LEU A 114 -8.01 3.99 13.81
CA LEU A 114 -8.82 4.08 12.60
C LEU A 114 -10.27 4.38 12.93
N GLU A 115 -10.90 5.17 12.07
CA GLU A 115 -12.34 5.41 12.04
C GLU A 115 -13.09 4.21 11.44
N PRO A 116 -14.42 4.08 11.69
CA PRO A 116 -15.20 2.97 11.16
C PRO A 116 -15.25 3.00 9.63
N ARG A 117 -14.81 1.90 9.00
CA ARG A 117 -14.81 1.61 7.54
C ARG A 117 -13.91 2.51 6.68
N GLU A 118 -13.92 3.81 6.90
CA GLU A 118 -13.20 4.80 6.09
C GLU A 118 -12.85 6.06 6.89
N VAL A 119 -11.90 6.83 6.35
CA VAL A 119 -11.54 8.16 6.87
C VAL A 119 -12.77 9.07 6.86
N GLY A 120 -13.05 9.72 7.99
CA GLY A 120 -14.27 10.50 8.20
C GLY A 120 -15.48 9.68 8.68
N GLY A 121 -15.33 8.37 8.90
CA GLY A 121 -16.39 7.49 9.39
C GLY A 121 -17.06 7.99 10.67
N CYS A 122 -16.33 8.59 11.61
CA CYS A 122 -16.91 9.15 12.84
C CYS A 122 -17.78 10.39 12.62
N SER A 123 -17.68 11.03 11.45
CA SER A 123 -18.51 12.21 11.12
C SER A 123 -19.96 11.84 10.82
N ASN A 124 -20.20 10.58 10.42
CA ASN A 124 -21.55 10.04 10.29
C ASN A 124 -21.89 9.25 11.57
N PRO A 125 -22.84 9.71 12.39
CA PRO A 125 -23.15 9.06 13.66
C PRO A 125 -23.57 7.61 13.45
N TYR A 126 -24.31 7.28 12.38
CA TYR A 126 -24.81 5.92 12.16
C TYR A 126 -23.77 4.96 11.57
N LYS A 127 -22.55 5.43 11.26
CA LYS A 127 -21.52 4.62 10.60
C LYS A 127 -20.84 3.72 11.62
N ARG A 128 -21.12 2.42 11.51
CA ARG A 128 -20.41 1.35 12.21
C ARG A 128 -19.90 0.33 11.21
N ALA A 129 -18.80 -0.33 11.54
CA ALA A 129 -18.25 -1.40 10.71
C ALA A 129 -17.54 -2.45 11.56
N THR A 130 -17.46 -3.65 11.04
CA THR A 130 -16.67 -4.71 11.70
C THR A 130 -15.20 -4.30 11.76
N VAL A 131 -14.46 -4.88 12.70
CA VAL A 131 -13.01 -4.66 12.80
C VAL A 131 -12.32 -5.05 11.49
N ALA A 132 -12.76 -6.14 10.84
CA ALA A 132 -12.20 -6.62 9.59
C ALA A 132 -12.41 -5.63 8.42
N GLU A 133 -13.59 -5.02 8.30
CA GLU A 133 -13.85 -4.00 7.29
C GLU A 133 -12.95 -2.76 7.49
N SER A 134 -12.86 -2.27 8.73
CA SER A 134 -12.05 -1.09 9.05
C SER A 134 -10.55 -1.35 8.90
N ALA A 135 -10.09 -2.57 9.18
CA ALA A 135 -8.69 -2.99 9.05
C ALA A 135 -8.15 -2.92 7.61
N LYS A 136 -9.03 -3.00 6.60
CA LYS A 136 -8.65 -2.90 5.19
C LYS A 136 -8.08 -1.53 4.83
N GLN A 137 -8.46 -0.46 5.54
CA GLN A 137 -8.00 0.91 5.28
C GLN A 137 -6.47 1.04 5.32
N ARG A 138 -5.82 0.28 6.20
CA ARG A 138 -4.36 0.32 6.42
C ARG A 138 -3.68 -1.03 6.22
N LYS A 139 -4.38 -1.99 5.58
CA LYS A 139 -3.90 -3.37 5.41
C LYS A 139 -3.32 -3.91 6.74
N CYS A 140 -4.10 -3.77 7.81
CA CYS A 140 -3.63 -4.09 9.15
C CYS A 140 -3.23 -5.56 9.22
N TRP A 141 -2.04 -5.81 9.77
CA TRP A 141 -1.60 -7.16 10.12
C TRP A 141 -2.38 -7.69 11.31
N VAL A 142 -2.64 -6.82 12.30
CA VAL A 142 -3.50 -7.10 13.45
C VAL A 142 -4.40 -5.91 13.70
N ALA A 143 -5.66 -6.14 14.04
CA ALA A 143 -6.60 -5.10 14.42
C ALA A 143 -7.55 -5.57 15.52
N THR A 144 -7.93 -4.67 16.43
CA THR A 144 -8.97 -4.92 17.44
C THR A 144 -9.90 -3.73 17.59
N ASN A 145 -11.09 -3.95 18.14
CA ASN A 145 -12.01 -2.87 18.50
C ASN A 145 -11.34 -1.92 19.50
N ALA A 146 -11.72 -0.64 19.48
CA ALA A 146 -11.07 0.37 20.30
C ALA A 146 -12.03 1.14 21.20
N GLY A 147 -12.27 2.41 20.89
CA GLY A 147 -13.07 3.31 21.72
C GLY A 147 -14.55 2.91 21.76
N PHE A 148 -15.20 3.35 22.83
CA PHE A 148 -16.61 3.11 23.05
C PHE A 148 -17.51 3.88 22.09
N PHE A 149 -18.69 3.32 21.86
CA PHE A 149 -19.77 3.94 21.09
C PHE A 149 -21.12 3.59 21.70
N LYS A 150 -22.14 4.40 21.43
CA LYS A 150 -23.52 4.01 21.76
C LYS A 150 -24.04 3.13 20.64
N THR A 151 -24.53 1.95 20.99
CA THR A 151 -25.11 0.98 20.06
C THR A 151 -26.29 1.55 19.27
N ASN A 152 -27.00 2.54 19.84
CA ASN A 152 -28.20 3.12 19.26
C ASN A 152 -27.94 4.31 18.32
N ASP A 153 -26.85 5.07 18.51
CA ASP A 153 -26.54 6.25 17.70
C ASP A 153 -25.27 6.12 16.85
N GLY A 154 -24.43 5.10 17.12
CA GLY A 154 -23.19 4.77 16.42
C GLY A 154 -22.03 5.75 16.58
N LYS A 155 -22.22 6.84 17.35
CA LYS A 155 -21.25 7.94 17.45
C LYS A 155 -19.95 7.50 18.12
N CYS A 156 -18.83 8.03 17.63
CA CYS A 156 -17.52 7.89 18.28
C CYS A 156 -17.46 8.75 19.56
N TYR A 157 -17.06 8.17 20.69
CA TYR A 157 -16.92 8.89 21.95
C TYR A 157 -15.46 9.03 22.38
N GLY A 158 -15.22 9.99 23.28
CA GLY A 158 -13.88 10.32 23.77
C GLY A 158 -13.06 11.12 22.77
N ASN A 159 -11.78 11.30 23.09
CA ASN A 159 -10.82 11.93 22.20
C ASN A 159 -10.33 10.91 21.18
N VAL A 160 -10.39 11.26 19.90
CA VAL A 160 -9.92 10.41 18.81
C VAL A 160 -8.99 11.22 17.91
N PHE A 161 -7.75 10.76 17.78
CA PHE A 161 -6.83 11.20 16.73
C PHE A 161 -6.46 10.02 15.86
N SER A 162 -6.55 10.21 14.55
CA SER A 162 -6.23 9.21 13.54
C SER A 162 -5.22 9.81 12.58
N ASP A 163 -3.99 9.31 12.60
CA ASP A 163 -2.89 9.74 11.73
C ASP A 163 -2.62 11.26 11.75
N GLY A 164 -2.65 11.86 12.95
CA GLY A 164 -2.42 13.28 13.17
C GLY A 164 -3.63 14.17 12.96
N ARG A 165 -4.75 13.63 12.48
CA ARG A 165 -6.02 14.36 12.39
C ARG A 165 -6.83 14.17 13.67
N LYS A 166 -7.23 15.27 14.29
CA LYS A 166 -8.24 15.28 15.35
C LYS A 166 -9.60 14.93 14.74
N VAL A 167 -10.11 13.76 15.06
CA VAL A 167 -11.37 13.21 14.54
C VAL A 167 -12.53 13.61 15.45
N GLN A 168 -12.35 13.42 16.75
CA GLN A 168 -13.36 13.69 17.76
C GLN A 168 -12.69 14.31 18.98
N ASP A 169 -13.32 15.36 19.50
CA ASP A 169 -12.98 15.96 20.78
C ASP A 169 -14.05 15.58 21.81
N SER A 170 -13.61 15.18 22.99
CA SER A 170 -14.51 14.88 24.10
C SER A 170 -15.08 16.15 24.77
N GLY A 171 -14.44 17.31 24.60
CA GLY A 171 -14.75 18.54 25.33
C GLY A 171 -14.44 18.43 26.82
N GLY A 172 -13.26 17.89 27.13
CA GLY A 172 -12.76 17.79 28.50
C GLY A 172 -13.35 16.67 29.35
N VAL A 173 -14.03 15.68 28.75
CA VAL A 173 -14.53 14.52 29.50
C VAL A 173 -13.37 13.70 30.04
N GLN A 174 -13.43 13.38 31.32
CA GLN A 174 -12.36 12.68 32.02
C GLN A 174 -12.60 11.18 31.97
N ASN A 175 -12.01 10.56 30.96
CA ASN A 175 -11.86 9.11 30.81
C ASN A 175 -10.39 8.78 30.57
N ALA A 176 -10.01 7.52 30.74
CA ALA A 176 -8.66 7.06 30.45
C ALA A 176 -8.32 7.19 28.95
N ASN A 177 -7.17 7.75 28.61
CA ASN A 177 -6.71 7.91 27.23
C ASN A 177 -5.39 7.17 27.01
N PHE A 178 -5.18 6.71 25.79
CA PHE A 178 -3.90 6.22 25.28
C PHE A 178 -3.59 6.95 23.98
N GLY A 179 -2.42 7.57 23.89
CA GLY A 179 -2.01 8.26 22.67
C GLY A 179 -0.51 8.27 22.44
N ILE A 180 -0.14 8.54 21.18
CA ILE A 180 1.24 8.70 20.72
C ILE A 180 1.38 10.11 20.17
N ARG A 181 2.35 10.88 20.65
CA ARG A 181 2.64 12.24 20.19
C ARG A 181 3.61 12.26 19.02
N ARG A 182 3.73 13.41 18.36
CA ARG A 182 4.59 13.63 17.18
C ARG A 182 6.07 13.35 17.45
N ASP A 183 6.54 13.56 18.67
CA ASP A 183 7.90 13.24 19.10
C ASP A 183 8.13 11.75 19.41
N GLY A 184 7.10 10.89 19.26
CA GLY A 184 7.18 9.47 19.58
C GLY A 184 7.07 9.18 21.08
N SER A 185 6.50 10.07 21.88
CA SER A 185 6.14 9.74 23.26
C SER A 185 4.76 9.10 23.35
N ILE A 186 4.66 7.99 24.09
CA ILE A 186 3.39 7.39 24.51
C ILE A 186 2.91 8.13 25.75
N LEU A 187 1.63 8.47 25.79
CA LEU A 187 0.98 9.12 26.91
C LEU A 187 -0.28 8.34 27.30
N VAL A 188 -0.40 7.99 28.58
CA VAL A 188 -1.52 7.21 29.12
C VAL A 188 -2.11 7.91 30.35
N GLY A 189 -3.42 8.10 30.41
CA GLY A 189 -4.12 8.63 31.59
C GLY A 189 -5.17 9.70 31.28
N TYR A 190 -5.36 10.64 32.20
CA TYR A 190 -6.37 11.69 32.10
C TYR A 190 -5.80 12.99 31.53
N LEU A 191 -6.48 13.54 30.53
CA LEU A 191 -6.03 14.67 29.73
C LEU A 191 -6.93 15.90 29.95
N SER A 192 -6.31 17.08 29.99
CA SER A 192 -7.02 18.34 29.83
C SER A 192 -7.23 18.66 28.34
N GLU A 193 -8.18 19.55 28.04
CA GLU A 193 -8.40 20.04 26.66
C GLU A 193 -7.13 20.69 26.09
N GLU A 194 -6.40 21.46 26.90
CA GLU A 194 -5.13 22.08 26.51
C GLU A 194 -4.08 21.04 26.09
N MET A 195 -4.00 19.89 26.78
CA MET A 195 -3.07 18.82 26.40
C MET A 195 -3.47 18.15 25.09
N VAL A 196 -4.77 18.04 24.81
CA VAL A 196 -5.31 17.48 23.56
C VAL A 196 -5.12 18.46 22.39
N ASP A 197 -5.17 19.76 22.68
CA ASP A 197 -5.05 20.86 21.72
C ASP A 197 -3.62 21.36 21.51
N ASP A 198 -2.64 20.71 22.15
CA ASP A 198 -1.22 21.04 22.03
C ASP A 198 -0.78 21.08 20.56
N LYS A 199 -0.30 22.25 20.13
CA LYS A 199 0.17 22.50 18.75
C LYS A 199 1.66 22.25 18.57
N GLU A 200 2.43 22.27 19.66
CA GLU A 200 3.89 22.12 19.62
C GLU A 200 4.25 20.64 19.44
N ASN A 201 3.64 19.77 20.26
CA ASN A 201 3.82 18.32 20.17
C ASN A 201 2.47 17.59 20.10
N PRO A 202 1.70 17.74 19.00
CA PRO A 202 0.36 17.19 18.90
C PRO A 202 0.33 15.67 18.93
N PHE A 203 -0.82 15.11 19.28
CA PHE A 203 -1.09 13.69 19.12
C PHE A 203 -1.11 13.30 17.63
N VAL A 204 -0.46 12.18 17.31
CA VAL A 204 -0.59 11.48 16.02
C VAL A 204 -1.67 10.42 16.12
N GLN A 205 -1.70 9.69 17.23
CA GLN A 205 -2.71 8.69 17.54
C GLN A 205 -3.27 8.98 18.93
N LEU A 206 -4.59 8.89 19.11
CA LEU A 206 -5.25 9.03 20.42
C LEU A 206 -6.56 8.27 20.40
N VAL A 207 -6.81 7.51 21.45
CA VAL A 207 -8.11 6.86 21.69
C VAL A 207 -8.43 6.87 23.18
N SER A 208 -9.70 7.12 23.51
CA SER A 208 -10.20 7.02 24.87
C SER A 208 -10.82 5.64 25.14
N GLY A 209 -10.54 5.12 26.32
CA GLY A 209 -11.21 3.98 26.93
C GLY A 209 -12.02 4.41 28.15
N VAL A 210 -12.29 3.47 29.06
CA VAL A 210 -12.92 3.70 30.36
C VAL A 210 -12.21 2.81 31.37
N ILE A 211 -11.80 3.38 32.50
CA ILE A 211 -10.90 2.80 33.51
C ILE A 211 -9.44 2.75 33.04
N TRP A 212 -8.58 3.48 33.75
CA TRP A 212 -7.13 3.30 33.71
C TRP A 212 -6.75 2.11 34.60
N ILE A 213 -6.44 0.97 33.98
CA ILE A 213 -6.24 -0.32 34.67
C ILE A 213 -4.92 -0.33 35.45
N LEU A 214 -3.82 0.01 34.77
CA LEU A 214 -2.47 -0.04 35.32
C LEU A 214 -1.80 1.31 35.20
N ARG A 215 -1.25 1.83 36.29
CA ARG A 215 -0.45 3.06 36.34
C ARG A 215 0.91 2.77 36.95
N ASN A 216 1.97 2.93 36.14
CA ASN A 216 3.36 2.72 36.53
C ASN A 216 3.60 1.34 37.20
N GLY A 217 3.03 0.28 36.62
CA GLY A 217 3.16 -1.10 37.12
C GLY A 217 2.30 -1.43 38.34
N MET A 218 1.35 -0.56 38.72
CA MET A 218 0.41 -0.80 39.82
C MET A 218 -1.04 -0.78 39.32
N VAL A 219 -1.91 -1.59 39.96
CA VAL A 219 -3.35 -1.58 39.67
C VAL A 219 -3.96 -0.24 40.10
N TYR A 220 -4.76 0.38 39.22
CA TYR A 220 -5.27 1.75 39.39
C TYR A 220 -6.80 1.85 39.16
N ILE A 221 -7.51 0.73 39.29
CA ILE A 221 -8.95 0.63 39.02
C ILE A 221 -9.78 1.47 40.00
N ASN A 222 -9.47 1.44 41.30
CA ASN A 222 -10.28 2.11 42.32
C ASN A 222 -10.17 3.64 42.22
N GLU A 223 -8.97 4.13 41.94
CA GLU A 223 -8.71 5.54 41.65
C GLU A 223 -9.43 5.96 40.37
N SER A 224 -9.45 5.09 39.36
CA SER A 224 -10.16 5.35 38.11
C SER A 224 -11.67 5.38 38.29
N LYS A 225 -12.25 4.50 39.11
CA LYS A 225 -13.66 4.58 39.50
C LYS A 225 -13.98 5.95 40.10
N THR A 226 -13.10 6.47 40.95
CA THR A 226 -13.30 7.80 41.57
C THR A 226 -13.16 8.94 40.55
N ALA A 227 -12.18 8.86 39.66
CA ALA A 227 -11.93 9.89 38.64
C ALA A 227 -13.00 9.91 37.54
N GLU A 228 -13.51 8.75 37.14
CA GLU A 228 -14.41 8.56 35.99
C GLU A 228 -15.90 8.40 36.39
N CYS A 229 -16.25 8.43 37.67
CA CYS A 229 -17.64 8.34 38.15
C CYS A 229 -18.22 9.72 38.53
N ARG A 230 -19.55 9.78 38.62
CA ARG A 230 -20.32 10.95 39.09
C ARG A 230 -20.58 10.86 40.60
N ASP A 231 -20.69 12.02 41.25
CA ASP A 231 -20.96 12.13 42.70
C ASP A 231 -22.26 11.50 43.17
N THR A 232 -23.33 11.44 42.34
CA THR A 232 -24.68 11.35 42.91
C THR A 232 -25.51 10.11 42.62
N GLU A 233 -25.38 9.34 41.52
CA GLU A 233 -26.32 8.21 41.27
C GLU A 233 -25.77 7.01 40.45
N GLU A 234 -24.50 7.01 40.04
CA GLU A 234 -23.92 5.97 39.13
C GLU A 234 -22.79 5.13 39.74
N THR A 235 -22.44 5.29 41.02
CA THR A 235 -21.38 4.48 41.65
C THR A 235 -21.64 2.98 41.46
N GLY A 236 -22.90 2.55 41.63
CA GLY A 236 -23.30 1.16 41.38
C GLY A 236 -23.15 0.68 39.93
N SER A 237 -23.22 1.54 38.91
CA SER A 237 -23.04 1.08 37.51
C SER A 237 -21.57 0.90 37.15
N MET A 238 -20.70 1.78 37.64
CA MET A 238 -19.26 1.65 37.41
C MET A 238 -18.66 0.48 38.21
N ASP A 239 -19.13 0.26 39.45
CA ASP A 239 -18.74 -0.91 40.22
C ASP A 239 -19.20 -2.20 39.54
N LEU A 240 -20.46 -2.26 39.08
CA LEU A 240 -20.96 -3.38 38.29
C LEU A 240 -20.11 -3.61 37.03
N PHE A 241 -19.77 -2.56 36.30
CA PHE A 241 -18.95 -2.66 35.10
C PHE A 241 -17.54 -3.20 35.39
N ALA A 242 -16.95 -2.86 36.53
CA ALA A 242 -15.63 -3.37 36.92
C ALA A 242 -15.68 -4.83 37.40
N ASP A 243 -16.71 -5.19 38.15
CA ASP A 243 -16.83 -6.50 38.80
C ASP A 243 -17.44 -7.58 37.90
N VAL A 244 -18.20 -7.16 36.87
CA VAL A 244 -18.89 -8.08 35.96
C VAL A 244 -17.88 -8.84 35.10
N MET A 245 -18.18 -10.12 34.96
CA MET A 245 -17.42 -11.06 34.17
C MET A 245 -17.85 -10.94 32.71
N SER A 246 -16.93 -10.62 31.80
CA SER A 246 -17.23 -10.42 30.37
C SER A 246 -15.96 -10.56 29.52
N ALA A 247 -16.10 -10.48 28.19
CA ALA A 247 -14.97 -10.24 27.29
C ALA A 247 -14.39 -8.83 27.50
N ARG A 248 -13.08 -8.71 27.36
CA ARG A 248 -12.33 -7.47 27.63
C ARG A 248 -11.25 -7.24 26.59
N THR A 249 -11.02 -5.97 26.28
CA THR A 249 -9.89 -5.52 25.45
C THR A 249 -9.14 -4.44 26.22
N ALA A 250 -7.81 -4.52 26.26
CA ALA A 250 -6.94 -3.51 26.86
C ALA A 250 -5.85 -3.07 25.87
N LEU A 251 -5.44 -1.81 26.01
CA LEU A 251 -4.35 -1.20 25.27
C LEU A 251 -3.39 -0.55 26.24
N GLY A 252 -2.10 -0.80 26.05
CA GLY A 252 -1.07 -0.27 26.92
C GLY A 252 0.31 -0.39 26.31
N HIS A 253 1.32 -0.33 27.17
CA HIS A 253 2.71 -0.53 26.77
C HIS A 253 3.50 -1.24 27.87
N ASP A 254 4.61 -1.85 27.46
CA ASP A 254 5.60 -2.40 28.39
C ASP A 254 6.72 -1.39 28.72
N ILE A 255 7.74 -1.82 29.45
CA ILE A 255 8.84 -0.95 29.87
C ILE A 255 9.76 -0.51 28.72
N GLU A 256 9.76 -1.24 27.60
CA GLU A 256 10.57 -0.96 26.41
C GLU A 256 9.85 0.04 25.46
N GLY A 257 8.58 0.34 25.74
CA GLY A 257 7.75 1.21 24.92
C GLY A 257 7.13 0.51 23.71
N ARG A 258 7.02 -0.82 23.72
CA ARG A 258 6.21 -1.56 22.76
C ARG A 258 4.75 -1.40 23.11
N VAL A 259 3.91 -1.18 22.09
CA VAL A 259 2.46 -1.14 22.31
C VAL A 259 1.95 -2.56 22.45
N MET A 260 1.16 -2.78 23.50
CA MET A 260 0.61 -4.07 23.88
C MET A 260 -0.91 -4.01 23.76
N ILE A 261 -1.50 -4.97 23.05
CA ILE A 261 -2.96 -5.17 23.00
C ILE A 261 -3.25 -6.52 23.64
N VAL A 262 -4.21 -6.56 24.55
CA VAL A 262 -4.67 -7.81 25.17
C VAL A 262 -6.17 -7.93 24.98
N GLN A 263 -6.61 -8.99 24.33
CA GLN A 263 -8.02 -9.30 24.10
C GLN A 263 -8.34 -10.65 24.74
N ILE A 264 -9.44 -10.71 25.48
CA ILE A 264 -9.94 -11.90 26.16
C ILE A 264 -11.38 -12.16 25.72
N ASP A 265 -11.65 -13.42 25.35
CA ASP A 265 -13.00 -13.86 25.00
C ASP A 265 -13.87 -14.02 26.25
N GLY A 266 -15.19 -13.93 26.04
CA GLY A 266 -16.18 -14.13 27.09
C GLY A 266 -17.53 -13.52 26.79
N LYS A 267 -18.54 -13.87 27.57
CA LYS A 267 -19.90 -13.36 27.44
C LYS A 267 -20.36 -12.80 28.77
N THR A 268 -20.95 -11.60 28.78
CA THR A 268 -21.33 -10.93 30.03
C THR A 268 -22.31 -11.79 30.84
N ASN A 269 -22.07 -11.90 32.14
CA ASN A 269 -22.89 -12.69 33.08
C ASN A 269 -22.99 -14.19 32.76
N HIS A 270 -22.10 -14.73 31.93
CA HIS A 270 -22.02 -16.16 31.66
C HIS A 270 -21.00 -16.85 32.57
N ARG A 271 -21.20 -18.14 32.85
CA ARG A 271 -20.20 -18.97 33.54
C ARG A 271 -19.16 -19.49 32.53
N GLY A 272 -17.91 -19.68 32.96
CA GLY A 272 -16.82 -20.20 32.13
C GLY A 272 -15.81 -19.14 31.74
N GLN A 273 -15.45 -19.07 30.45
CA GLN A 273 -14.39 -18.21 29.90
C GLN A 273 -14.71 -16.72 29.98
N VAL A 274 -14.55 -16.11 31.15
CA VAL A 274 -14.86 -14.70 31.42
C VAL A 274 -13.90 -14.12 32.45
N ILE A 275 -13.78 -12.78 32.51
CA ILE A 275 -12.90 -12.09 33.47
C ILE A 275 -13.48 -10.74 33.93
N ASP A 276 -13.26 -10.41 35.21
CA ASP A 276 -13.49 -9.06 35.76
C ASP A 276 -12.24 -8.16 35.59
N LEU A 277 -12.39 -6.86 35.81
CA LEU A 277 -11.27 -5.93 35.59
C LEU A 277 -10.09 -6.13 36.55
N TYR A 278 -10.30 -6.59 37.79
CA TYR A 278 -9.23 -6.78 38.78
C TYR A 278 -8.38 -8.02 38.46
N SER A 279 -9.06 -9.12 38.12
CA SER A 279 -8.42 -10.33 37.62
C SER A 279 -7.68 -10.06 36.31
N PHE A 280 -8.28 -9.23 35.44
CA PHE A 280 -7.64 -8.80 34.19
C PHE A 280 -6.40 -7.93 34.44
N ALA A 281 -6.45 -6.98 35.37
CA ALA A 281 -5.29 -6.16 35.76
C ALA A 281 -4.11 -7.02 36.22
N SER A 282 -4.39 -8.06 37.01
CA SER A 282 -3.38 -9.02 37.47
C SER A 282 -2.73 -9.77 36.31
N LEU A 283 -3.50 -10.14 35.29
CA LEU A 283 -2.99 -10.76 34.08
C LEU A 283 -2.15 -9.78 33.25
N LEU A 284 -2.59 -8.53 33.09
CA LEU A 284 -1.82 -7.50 32.37
C LEU A 284 -0.45 -7.25 33.00
N LEU A 285 -0.36 -7.24 34.34
CA LEU A 285 0.92 -7.17 35.06
C LEU A 285 1.80 -8.39 34.77
N LYS A 286 1.25 -9.61 34.79
CA LYS A 286 1.98 -10.83 34.45
C LYS A 286 2.51 -10.83 33.01
N LEU A 287 1.79 -10.18 32.09
CA LEU A 287 2.20 -10.01 30.70
C LEU A 287 3.22 -8.86 30.52
N GLY A 288 3.54 -8.11 31.57
CA GLY A 288 4.59 -7.07 31.57
C GLY A 288 4.12 -5.67 31.18
N LEU A 289 2.81 -5.39 31.17
CA LEU A 289 2.32 -4.03 30.91
C LEU A 289 2.62 -3.11 32.10
N VAL A 290 3.07 -1.89 31.80
CA VAL A 290 3.40 -0.84 32.79
C VAL A 290 2.23 0.14 32.94
N ASN A 291 1.71 0.64 31.82
CA ASN A 291 0.47 1.40 31.79
C ASN A 291 -0.52 0.75 30.82
N ALA A 292 -1.78 0.67 31.21
CA ALA A 292 -2.83 0.07 30.38
C ALA A 292 -4.20 0.67 30.68
N ILE A 293 -5.00 0.90 29.64
CA ILE A 293 -6.39 1.34 29.73
C ILE A 293 -7.33 0.23 29.26
N ASN A 294 -8.54 0.19 29.80
CA ASN A 294 -9.59 -0.71 29.31
C ASN A 294 -10.32 -0.05 28.13
N LEU A 295 -10.46 -0.79 27.05
CA LEU A 295 -11.20 -0.42 25.84
C LEU A 295 -12.60 -1.05 25.85
N ASP A 296 -13.34 -0.91 24.75
CA ASP A 296 -14.67 -1.49 24.62
C ASP A 296 -14.63 -3.04 24.70
N GLY A 297 -15.63 -3.64 25.35
CA GLY A 297 -15.67 -5.07 25.70
C GLY A 297 -17.02 -5.71 25.36
N GLY A 298 -17.35 -6.83 26.02
CA GLY A 298 -18.53 -7.63 25.69
C GLY A 298 -18.52 -8.04 24.21
N GLY A 299 -19.68 -7.96 23.53
CA GLY A 299 -19.77 -8.31 22.11
C GLY A 299 -18.95 -7.44 21.14
N SER A 300 -18.41 -6.30 21.60
CA SER A 300 -17.48 -5.51 20.79
C SER A 300 -16.08 -6.14 20.73
N ALA A 301 -15.69 -6.95 21.72
CA ALA A 301 -14.36 -7.54 21.82
C ALA A 301 -14.06 -8.42 20.60
N THR A 302 -13.18 -7.94 19.72
CA THR A 302 -12.89 -8.57 18.43
C THR A 302 -11.42 -8.43 18.12
N MET A 303 -10.78 -9.51 17.66
CA MET A 303 -9.40 -9.54 17.18
C MET A 303 -9.35 -10.10 15.76
N VAL A 304 -8.70 -9.37 14.87
CA VAL A 304 -8.50 -9.75 13.47
C VAL A 304 -7.02 -9.82 13.19
N VAL A 305 -6.56 -10.93 12.62
CA VAL A 305 -5.17 -11.11 12.16
C VAL A 305 -5.20 -11.39 10.66
N ASN A 306 -4.48 -10.57 9.89
CA ASN A 306 -4.41 -10.65 8.44
C ASN A 306 -5.80 -10.73 7.77
N ASN A 307 -6.71 -9.85 8.19
CA ASN A 307 -8.10 -9.78 7.73
C ASN A 307 -8.99 -11.01 8.04
N THR A 308 -8.54 -11.89 8.95
CA THR A 308 -9.30 -13.05 9.44
C THR A 308 -9.62 -12.87 10.92
N LEU A 309 -10.87 -13.13 11.32
CA LEU A 309 -11.29 -13.16 12.73
C LEU A 309 -10.59 -14.32 13.45
N VAL A 310 -9.95 -14.05 14.60
CA VAL A 310 -9.19 -15.08 15.35
C VAL A 310 -9.73 -15.37 16.75
N ASN A 311 -10.64 -14.55 17.25
CA ASN A 311 -11.27 -14.75 18.56
C ASN A 311 -12.72 -15.24 18.40
N TYR A 312 -13.39 -15.52 19.53
CA TYR A 312 -14.80 -15.90 19.57
C TYR A 312 -15.66 -14.74 20.09
N PRO A 313 -16.29 -13.94 19.20
CA PRO A 313 -17.25 -12.92 19.61
C PRO A 313 -18.43 -13.52 20.37
N SER A 314 -19.05 -12.70 21.23
CA SER A 314 -20.15 -13.13 22.10
C SER A 314 -21.55 -12.73 21.62
N ASP A 315 -21.66 -11.83 20.65
CA ASP A 315 -22.95 -11.48 20.03
C ASP A 315 -23.46 -12.64 19.15
N GLU A 316 -24.78 -12.83 19.15
CA GLU A 316 -25.45 -13.93 18.44
C GLU A 316 -26.08 -13.45 17.13
N CYS A 317 -25.94 -14.24 16.08
CA CYS A 317 -26.50 -14.00 14.75
C CYS A 317 -27.22 -15.26 14.25
N GLY A 318 -28.36 -15.55 14.89
CA GLY A 318 -29.09 -16.80 14.69
C GLY A 318 -28.50 -17.93 15.54
N LEU A 319 -28.04 -19.01 14.89
CA LEU A 319 -27.42 -20.17 15.57
C LEU A 319 -25.91 -20.02 15.80
N PHE A 320 -25.32 -18.94 15.29
CA PHE A 320 -23.87 -18.68 15.33
C PHE A 320 -23.57 -17.44 16.17
N THR A 321 -22.30 -17.25 16.53
CA THR A 321 -21.81 -15.98 17.05
C THR A 321 -21.18 -15.15 15.94
N CYS A 322 -21.30 -13.82 16.04
CA CYS A 322 -20.82 -12.88 15.03
C CYS A 322 -20.10 -11.69 15.67
N SER A 323 -19.14 -11.12 14.92
CA SER A 323 -18.45 -9.90 15.31
C SER A 323 -19.37 -8.68 15.19
N ARG A 324 -19.42 -7.85 16.23
CA ARG A 324 -20.18 -6.60 16.22
C ARG A 324 -19.61 -5.57 15.23
N LYS A 325 -20.49 -4.77 14.65
CA LYS A 325 -20.11 -3.52 13.97
C LYS A 325 -19.77 -2.46 15.03
N VAL A 326 -18.50 -2.10 15.10
CA VAL A 326 -17.93 -1.17 16.09
C VAL A 326 -17.65 0.20 15.48
N SER A 327 -17.19 1.13 16.33
CA SER A 327 -16.79 2.49 15.96
C SER A 327 -15.31 2.53 15.57
N THR A 328 -14.42 2.85 16.50
CA THR A 328 -12.98 2.96 16.21
C THR A 328 -12.27 1.61 16.36
N VAL A 329 -11.14 1.48 15.66
CA VAL A 329 -10.30 0.29 15.64
C VAL A 329 -8.85 0.69 15.86
N VAL A 330 -8.08 -0.10 16.60
CA VAL A 330 -6.62 0.03 16.62
C VAL A 330 -6.01 -0.99 15.67
N CYS A 331 -4.96 -0.57 14.96
CA CYS A 331 -4.39 -1.28 13.82
C CYS A 331 -2.87 -1.31 13.93
N ALA A 332 -2.29 -2.50 13.89
CA ALA A 332 -0.88 -2.72 13.63
C ALA A 332 -0.67 -2.92 12.13
N HIS A 333 0.15 -2.08 11.49
CA HIS A 333 0.44 -2.15 10.05
C HIS A 333 1.93 -1.91 9.78
N LYS A 334 2.37 -2.25 8.58
CA LYS A 334 3.73 -1.91 8.13
C LYS A 334 3.86 -0.39 7.98
N PRO A 335 5.01 0.22 8.29
CA PRO A 335 5.22 1.65 8.08
C PRO A 335 4.98 2.05 6.62
N ASP A 336 4.34 3.20 6.41
CA ASP A 336 4.15 3.79 5.09
C ASP A 336 5.47 4.41 4.58
N CYS A 337 5.75 4.29 3.28
CA CYS A 337 6.83 5.03 2.63
C CYS A 337 6.40 6.45 2.27
N ILE A 338 7.37 7.34 2.08
CA ILE A 338 7.14 8.72 1.65
C ILE A 338 7.88 8.97 0.32
N PRO A 339 7.16 9.17 -0.81
CA PRO A 339 5.72 8.95 -0.99
C PRO A 339 5.38 7.45 -0.94
N LYS A 340 4.09 7.13 -0.79
CA LYS A 340 3.62 5.75 -0.57
C LYS A 340 3.98 4.78 -1.69
N ASP A 341 4.11 5.29 -2.90
CA ASP A 341 4.41 4.55 -4.12
C ASP A 341 5.90 4.59 -4.49
N CYS A 342 6.76 5.23 -3.69
CA CYS A 342 8.17 5.42 -4.04
C CYS A 342 8.35 6.03 -5.44
N HIS A 343 7.46 6.97 -5.81
CA HIS A 343 7.36 7.57 -7.15
C HIS A 343 7.16 6.56 -8.30
N GLY A 344 6.71 5.34 -8.00
CA GLY A 344 6.55 4.26 -8.98
C GLY A 344 7.86 3.61 -9.43
N HIS A 345 8.96 3.87 -8.71
CA HIS A 345 10.31 3.47 -9.09
C HIS A 345 11.02 2.66 -8.01
N GLY A 346 10.24 1.93 -7.22
CA GLY A 346 10.76 1.06 -6.17
C GLY A 346 9.66 0.37 -5.39
N GLN A 347 10.11 -0.46 -4.46
CA GLN A 347 9.25 -1.20 -3.55
C GLN A 347 9.30 -0.60 -2.15
N CYS A 348 8.15 -0.37 -1.55
CA CYS A 348 8.06 0.08 -0.17
C CYS A 348 8.31 -1.09 0.80
N VAL A 349 9.42 -1.04 1.53
CA VAL A 349 9.82 -2.05 2.51
C VAL A 349 10.01 -1.38 3.87
N MET A 350 9.09 -1.63 4.80
CA MET A 350 9.16 -1.13 6.19
C MET A 350 9.34 0.40 6.31
N GLY A 351 8.70 1.16 5.42
CA GLY A 351 8.77 2.62 5.39
C GLY A 351 9.96 3.19 4.62
N GLU A 352 10.80 2.34 4.04
CA GLU A 352 11.92 2.73 3.18
C GLU A 352 11.65 2.30 1.74
N CYS A 353 11.97 3.19 0.79
CA CYS A 353 11.84 2.91 -0.62
C CYS A 353 13.10 2.19 -1.13
N LEU A 354 12.94 0.90 -1.47
CA LEU A 354 13.97 0.14 -2.17
C LEU A 354 13.83 0.40 -3.67
N CYS A 355 14.72 1.22 -4.22
CA CYS A 355 14.61 1.69 -5.60
C CYS A 355 14.94 0.63 -6.64
N ASP A 356 14.23 0.70 -7.76
CA ASP A 356 14.53 -0.06 -8.97
C ASP A 356 15.87 0.39 -9.57
N SER A 357 16.46 -0.44 -10.44
CA SER A 357 17.88 -0.37 -10.85
C SER A 357 18.40 1.01 -11.20
N HIS A 358 17.65 1.82 -11.96
CA HIS A 358 18.12 3.13 -12.45
C HIS A 358 17.77 4.30 -11.52
N TRP A 359 17.09 4.04 -10.41
CA TRP A 359 16.58 5.05 -9.48
C TRP A 359 17.32 5.03 -8.14
N THR A 360 17.33 6.18 -7.48
CA THR A 360 17.98 6.43 -6.20
C THR A 360 17.30 7.59 -5.46
N GLY A 361 17.81 7.91 -4.28
CA GLY A 361 17.21 8.84 -3.33
C GLY A 361 16.23 8.13 -2.39
N GLY A 362 15.93 8.75 -1.24
CA GLY A 362 15.08 8.15 -0.20
C GLY A 362 13.64 7.86 -0.63
N SER A 363 13.23 8.38 -1.79
CA SER A 363 11.90 8.26 -2.37
C SER A 363 11.93 7.72 -3.81
N CYS A 364 13.08 7.26 -4.30
CA CYS A 364 13.29 6.81 -5.69
C CYS A 364 12.92 7.83 -6.76
N ASN A 365 13.16 9.11 -6.49
CA ASN A 365 12.83 10.22 -7.39
C ASN A 365 14.03 10.73 -8.21
N VAL A 366 15.21 10.15 -8.02
CA VAL A 366 16.44 10.59 -8.69
C VAL A 366 16.96 9.47 -9.56
N LEU A 367 17.20 9.73 -10.85
CA LEU A 367 17.93 8.79 -11.70
C LEU A 367 19.40 8.74 -11.27
N LYS A 368 19.97 7.53 -11.11
CA LYS A 368 21.38 7.34 -10.74
C LYS A 368 22.33 8.10 -11.68
N CYS A 369 22.05 8.07 -12.98
CA CYS A 369 22.86 8.71 -14.01
C CYS A 369 22.94 10.24 -13.92
N ARG A 370 22.06 10.93 -13.17
CA ARG A 370 22.13 12.39 -13.02
C ARG A 370 23.38 12.88 -12.28
N GLN A 371 23.99 12.05 -11.43
CA GLN A 371 25.18 12.45 -10.67
C GLN A 371 26.43 12.51 -11.56
N HIS A 372 26.55 11.58 -12.51
CA HIS A 372 27.72 11.46 -13.39
C HIS A 372 27.45 11.82 -14.85
N ASN A 373 26.22 12.19 -15.20
CA ASN A 373 25.77 12.56 -16.54
C ASN A 373 26.26 11.59 -17.63
N CYS A 374 26.18 10.28 -17.33
CA CYS A 374 26.68 9.19 -18.19
C CYS A 374 28.11 9.41 -18.69
N SER A 375 29.01 9.93 -17.83
CA SER A 375 30.40 10.26 -18.15
C SER A 375 30.56 11.19 -19.36
N SER A 376 29.52 11.96 -19.71
CA SER A 376 29.40 12.74 -20.96
C SER A 376 29.42 11.90 -22.26
N ASN A 377 29.31 10.58 -22.15
CA ASN A 377 29.35 9.61 -23.24
C ASN A 377 27.98 8.95 -23.49
N GLY A 378 26.89 9.55 -23.01
CA GLY A 378 25.54 9.04 -23.21
C GLY A 378 24.47 10.02 -22.74
N ASN A 379 23.21 9.66 -22.98
CA ASN A 379 22.04 10.40 -22.52
C ASN A 379 21.35 9.64 -21.37
N CYS A 380 21.03 10.35 -20.29
CA CYS A 380 20.30 9.79 -19.14
C CYS A 380 18.79 9.80 -19.44
N THR A 381 18.20 8.61 -19.62
CA THR A 381 16.79 8.35 -19.90
C THR A 381 16.08 7.74 -18.68
N THR A 382 14.75 7.84 -18.66
CA THR A 382 13.92 7.28 -17.57
C THR A 382 13.67 5.78 -17.70
N GLU A 383 13.83 5.21 -18.89
CA GLU A 383 13.54 3.79 -19.19
C GLU A 383 14.76 2.90 -18.94
N ASP A 384 15.96 3.32 -19.41
CA ASP A 384 17.16 2.47 -19.42
C ASP A 384 18.31 3.02 -18.54
N GLY A 385 18.10 4.16 -17.87
CA GLY A 385 19.20 4.87 -17.20
C GLY A 385 20.14 5.53 -18.22
N CYS A 386 21.41 5.13 -18.30
CA CYS A 386 22.32 5.68 -19.30
C CYS A 386 22.20 4.97 -20.65
N SER A 387 21.79 5.72 -21.68
CA SER A 387 21.88 5.30 -23.06
C SER A 387 23.19 5.78 -23.67
N CYS A 388 24.17 4.88 -23.82
CA CYS A 388 25.52 5.23 -24.26
C CYS A 388 25.60 5.55 -25.76
N PHE A 389 26.45 6.52 -26.10
CA PHE A 389 26.81 6.80 -27.48
C PHE A 389 27.63 5.63 -28.07
N PRO A 390 27.64 5.44 -29.40
CA PRO A 390 28.47 4.41 -30.02
C PRO A 390 29.95 4.56 -29.63
N GLY A 391 30.63 3.43 -29.42
CA GLY A 391 32.00 3.41 -28.89
C GLY A 391 32.11 3.28 -27.37
N TRP A 392 30.99 3.35 -26.66
CA TRP A 392 30.92 3.26 -25.20
C TRP A 392 29.88 2.22 -24.74
N LYS A 393 30.10 1.68 -23.54
CA LYS A 393 29.20 0.75 -22.83
C LYS A 393 29.31 0.92 -21.31
N GLY A 394 28.51 0.16 -20.57
CA GLY A 394 28.46 0.16 -19.10
C GLY A 394 27.33 1.05 -18.55
N GLU A 395 26.96 0.86 -17.29
CA GLU A 395 25.83 1.57 -16.66
C GLU A 395 26.00 3.09 -16.57
N GLU A 396 27.25 3.59 -16.66
CA GLU A 396 27.58 5.03 -16.65
C GLU A 396 28.32 5.48 -17.93
N CYS A 397 28.36 4.65 -18.97
CA CYS A 397 29.09 4.91 -20.23
C CYS A 397 30.57 5.28 -20.01
N ASN A 398 31.19 4.66 -19.01
CA ASN A 398 32.59 4.88 -18.62
C ASN A 398 33.55 3.86 -19.27
N GLU A 399 33.03 2.81 -19.90
CA GLU A 399 33.82 1.79 -20.58
C GLU A 399 33.80 2.02 -22.09
N GLY A 400 34.97 2.21 -22.71
CA GLY A 400 35.10 2.21 -24.17
C GLY A 400 34.99 0.80 -24.75
N CYS A 401 34.71 0.69 -26.05
CA CYS A 401 34.72 -0.60 -26.71
C CYS A 401 36.09 -1.27 -26.66
N ALA A 402 36.09 -2.56 -26.32
CA ALA A 402 37.29 -3.39 -26.39
C ALA A 402 37.74 -3.55 -27.84
N SER A 403 39.04 -3.73 -28.06
CA SER A 403 39.59 -3.97 -29.41
C SER A 403 38.86 -5.12 -30.10
N GLY A 404 38.40 -4.87 -31.33
CA GLY A 404 37.61 -5.83 -32.11
C GLY A 404 36.09 -5.64 -32.03
N PHE A 405 35.59 -4.65 -31.28
CA PHE A 405 34.17 -4.34 -31.19
C PHE A 405 33.89 -2.84 -31.45
N PHE A 406 32.71 -2.54 -31.99
CA PHE A 406 32.28 -1.17 -32.28
C PHE A 406 30.75 -0.99 -32.19
N GLY A 407 30.29 0.25 -32.28
CA GLY A 407 28.88 0.62 -32.38
C GLY A 407 28.21 0.83 -31.01
N LEU A 408 26.88 0.89 -31.01
CA LEU A 408 26.07 1.02 -29.79
C LEU A 408 26.32 -0.17 -28.87
N ASN A 409 26.59 0.10 -27.59
CA ASN A 409 26.92 -0.90 -26.56
C ASN A 409 28.02 -1.89 -27.00
N CYS A 410 28.90 -1.51 -27.94
CA CYS A 410 29.95 -2.36 -28.47
C CYS A 410 29.46 -3.72 -29.00
N SER A 411 28.23 -3.76 -29.53
CA SER A 411 27.56 -5.01 -29.87
C SER A 411 27.94 -5.59 -31.24
N ARG A 412 28.79 -4.90 -32.01
CA ARG A 412 29.20 -5.32 -33.36
C ARG A 412 30.68 -5.68 -33.37
N GLU A 413 31.04 -6.78 -34.04
CA GLU A 413 32.43 -7.20 -34.23
C GLU A 413 33.07 -6.50 -35.43
N CYS A 414 34.32 -6.10 -35.27
CA CYS A 414 35.12 -5.47 -36.32
C CYS A 414 35.58 -6.49 -37.37
N LEU A 415 35.47 -6.10 -38.64
CA LEU A 415 35.80 -6.96 -39.78
C LEU A 415 37.21 -6.73 -40.34
N CYS A 416 38.02 -5.92 -39.66
CA CYS A 416 39.36 -5.57 -40.14
C CYS A 416 40.28 -6.80 -40.19
N GLN A 417 40.92 -7.01 -41.33
CA GLN A 417 41.87 -8.09 -41.57
C GLN A 417 43.32 -7.59 -41.43
N ASN A 418 44.27 -8.52 -41.45
CA ASN A 418 45.72 -8.23 -41.49
C ASN A 418 46.23 -7.30 -40.37
N GLY A 419 45.65 -7.42 -39.17
CA GLY A 419 46.02 -6.63 -38.00
C GLY A 419 45.52 -5.18 -38.04
N GLY A 420 44.58 -4.85 -38.93
CA GLY A 420 43.92 -3.54 -38.95
C GLY A 420 43.13 -3.27 -37.67
N THR A 421 43.05 -1.99 -37.28
CA THR A 421 42.30 -1.54 -36.10
C THR A 421 41.03 -0.82 -36.54
N CYS A 422 39.90 -1.10 -35.91
CA CYS A 422 38.64 -0.44 -36.21
C CYS A 422 38.41 0.78 -35.29
N ASP A 423 37.71 1.79 -35.82
CA ASP A 423 37.12 2.84 -35.01
C ASP A 423 35.98 2.26 -34.14
N PRO A 424 35.98 2.51 -32.82
CA PRO A 424 34.98 1.96 -31.91
C PRO A 424 33.56 2.53 -32.11
N VAL A 425 33.40 3.66 -32.79
CA VAL A 425 32.12 4.32 -33.04
C VAL A 425 31.41 3.68 -34.24
N ASP A 426 32.09 3.58 -35.38
CA ASP A 426 31.49 3.20 -36.68
C ASP A 426 32.08 1.94 -37.33
N GLY A 427 33.17 1.40 -36.79
CA GLY A 427 33.83 0.18 -37.27
C GLY A 427 34.78 0.39 -38.44
N HIS A 428 35.09 1.63 -38.82
CA HIS A 428 35.99 1.92 -39.94
C HIS A 428 37.41 1.40 -39.68
N CYS A 429 37.98 0.67 -40.64
CA CYS A 429 39.29 0.05 -40.49
C CYS A 429 40.43 0.99 -40.87
N THR A 430 41.36 1.20 -39.93
CA THR A 430 42.70 1.73 -40.18
C THR A 430 43.65 0.56 -40.41
N CYS A 431 44.17 0.45 -41.63
CA CYS A 431 45.01 -0.64 -42.07
C CYS A 431 46.47 -0.46 -41.64
N THR A 432 47.11 -1.58 -41.32
CA THR A 432 48.55 -1.66 -41.04
C THR A 432 49.37 -1.35 -42.30
N LEU A 433 50.68 -1.14 -42.12
CA LEU A 433 51.59 -0.87 -43.23
C LEU A 433 51.49 -1.97 -44.30
N GLY A 434 51.36 -1.59 -45.57
CA GLY A 434 51.30 -2.54 -46.68
C GLY A 434 49.90 -3.04 -47.04
N TRP A 435 48.85 -2.58 -46.34
CA TRP A 435 47.47 -3.00 -46.54
C TRP A 435 46.52 -1.81 -46.78
N MET A 436 45.48 -2.05 -47.58
CA MET A 436 44.39 -1.12 -47.91
C MET A 436 43.06 -1.87 -48.14
N GLY A 437 42.04 -1.11 -48.52
CA GLY A 437 40.67 -1.60 -48.72
C GLY A 437 39.81 -1.35 -47.48
N THR A 438 38.49 -1.49 -47.63
CA THR A 438 37.50 -1.20 -46.57
C THR A 438 37.70 -2.02 -45.29
N PHE A 439 38.24 -3.22 -45.42
CA PHE A 439 38.50 -4.15 -44.31
C PHE A 439 39.97 -4.58 -44.26
N CYS A 440 40.88 -3.81 -44.88
CA CYS A 440 42.32 -4.12 -44.95
C CYS A 440 42.64 -5.47 -45.61
N GLN A 441 41.74 -5.94 -46.49
CA GLN A 441 41.83 -7.23 -47.16
C GLN A 441 42.76 -7.21 -48.39
N GLN A 442 43.22 -6.03 -48.82
CA GLN A 442 44.03 -5.88 -50.02
C GLN A 442 45.43 -5.40 -49.65
N ARG A 443 46.45 -5.99 -50.28
CA ARG A 443 47.82 -5.45 -50.22
C ARG A 443 47.85 -4.11 -50.98
N CYS A 444 48.76 -3.20 -50.63
CA CYS A 444 48.95 -1.96 -51.38
C CYS A 444 49.10 -2.24 -52.89
N PHE A 445 48.45 -1.41 -53.71
CA PHE A 445 48.62 -1.48 -55.16
C PHE A 445 50.04 -1.02 -55.53
N HIS A 446 50.53 -1.50 -56.68
CA HIS A 446 51.84 -1.13 -57.20
C HIS A 446 51.98 0.39 -57.30
N GLY A 447 53.02 0.95 -56.68
CA GLY A 447 53.25 2.39 -56.61
C GLY A 447 52.82 3.04 -55.31
N SER A 448 52.22 2.29 -54.37
CA SER A 448 51.84 2.80 -53.05
C SER A 448 52.40 1.96 -51.91
N TYR A 449 52.64 2.59 -50.75
CA TYR A 449 53.18 1.93 -49.57
C TYR A 449 52.77 2.65 -48.28
N GLY A 450 53.07 2.01 -47.14
CA GLY A 450 52.83 2.57 -45.81
C GLY A 450 51.42 2.33 -45.27
N GLN A 451 51.03 3.08 -44.23
CA GLN A 451 49.74 2.91 -43.54
C GLN A 451 48.61 3.36 -44.47
N ASN A 452 47.56 2.54 -44.61
CA ASN A 452 46.49 2.75 -45.59
C ASN A 452 46.99 2.97 -47.03
N CYS A 453 48.24 2.60 -47.35
CA CYS A 453 48.90 2.84 -48.64
C CYS A 453 48.87 4.32 -49.10
N MET A 454 48.88 5.27 -48.16
CA MET A 454 48.75 6.70 -48.49
C MET A 454 50.06 7.34 -49.01
N LYS A 455 51.17 6.61 -49.03
CA LYS A 455 52.46 7.09 -49.55
C LYS A 455 52.71 6.52 -50.94
N ILE A 456 53.40 7.28 -51.79
CA ILE A 456 53.71 6.91 -53.18
C ILE A 456 55.19 6.51 -53.29
N CYS A 457 55.46 5.38 -53.94
CA CYS A 457 56.81 4.89 -54.20
C CYS A 457 57.63 5.92 -55.01
N LYS A 458 58.92 6.12 -54.66
CA LYS A 458 59.85 7.01 -55.38
C LYS A 458 61.01 6.23 -55.99
N CYS A 459 60.68 5.26 -56.85
CA CYS A 459 61.66 4.37 -57.45
C CYS A 459 62.07 4.83 -58.87
N PRO A 460 63.38 4.77 -59.24
CA PRO A 460 63.86 5.39 -60.50
C PRO A 460 63.40 4.71 -61.79
N ASP A 461 63.33 3.38 -61.82
CA ASP A 461 63.14 2.59 -63.04
C ASP A 461 61.82 1.77 -63.08
N THR A 462 61.20 1.56 -61.92
CA THR A 462 59.92 0.86 -61.73
C THR A 462 59.05 1.67 -60.77
N CYS A 463 57.72 1.56 -60.85
CA CYS A 463 56.83 2.07 -59.79
C CYS A 463 56.61 1.00 -58.70
N ASP A 464 57.44 -0.05 -58.66
CA ASP A 464 57.26 -1.18 -57.75
C ASP A 464 58.20 -1.04 -56.55
N CYS A 465 57.63 -0.96 -55.35
CA CYS A 465 58.37 -0.84 -54.10
C CYS A 465 57.75 -1.75 -53.03
N ASP A 466 58.52 -2.05 -51.98
CA ASP A 466 58.02 -2.80 -50.85
C ASP A 466 56.81 -2.06 -50.23
N PRO A 467 55.65 -2.70 -50.10
CA PRO A 467 54.42 -2.02 -49.69
C PRO A 467 54.43 -1.62 -48.20
N VAL A 468 55.31 -2.19 -47.38
CA VAL A 468 55.48 -1.84 -45.96
C VAL A 468 56.49 -0.69 -45.82
N THR A 469 57.68 -0.83 -46.39
CA THR A 469 58.82 0.09 -46.15
C THR A 469 58.97 1.18 -47.22
N GLY A 470 58.50 0.91 -48.44
CA GLY A 470 58.69 1.78 -49.60
C GLY A 470 60.04 1.60 -50.30
N GLU A 471 60.83 0.60 -49.92
CA GLU A 471 62.14 0.33 -50.52
C GLU A 471 62.00 -0.26 -51.92
N CYS A 472 62.85 0.18 -52.85
CA CYS A 472 62.80 -0.27 -54.23
C CYS A 472 63.52 -1.62 -54.38
N SER A 473 62.87 -2.57 -55.07
CA SER A 473 63.46 -3.86 -55.39
C SER A 473 64.72 -3.66 -56.24
N SER A 474 65.88 -3.94 -55.67
CA SER A 474 67.16 -3.91 -56.38
C SER A 474 67.28 -5.19 -57.22
N ALA A 475 66.93 -5.07 -58.50
CA ALA A 475 67.19 -6.02 -59.58
C ALA A 475 66.45 -7.38 -59.56
N SER A 476 65.54 -7.56 -60.53
CA SER A 476 65.40 -8.83 -61.24
C SER A 476 65.15 -8.56 -62.72
N ASN A 477 66.00 -9.15 -63.56
CA ASN A 477 65.95 -9.16 -65.02
C ASN A 477 64.54 -9.50 -65.55
N HIS A 478 63.81 -8.51 -66.07
CA HIS A 478 62.84 -8.74 -67.13
C HIS A 478 63.17 -7.85 -68.32
N SER A 479 63.52 -8.52 -69.40
CA SER A 479 63.76 -8.01 -70.73
C SER A 479 62.61 -7.12 -71.21
N MET A 480 62.98 -5.89 -71.60
CA MET A 480 62.43 -5.12 -72.73
C MET A 480 61.01 -5.52 -73.19
N LEU A 481 60.01 -4.73 -72.78
CA LEU A 481 58.79 -4.51 -73.56
C LEU A 481 58.48 -3.00 -73.66
N ASN A 482 58.49 -2.53 -74.90
CA ASN A 482 58.30 -1.22 -75.52
C ASN A 482 57.49 -0.10 -74.78
N SER A 483 58.21 0.97 -74.47
CA SER A 483 58.09 2.38 -74.96
C SER A 483 56.77 3.10 -75.30
N THR A 484 55.55 2.61 -75.03
CA THR A 484 54.34 3.49 -75.18
C THR A 484 53.31 3.46 -74.04
N GLN A 485 53.60 2.82 -72.90
CA GLN A 485 52.73 2.85 -71.70
C GLN A 485 53.47 3.23 -70.42
N ARG A 486 54.62 3.90 -70.53
CA ARG A 486 55.53 4.20 -69.39
C ARG A 486 55.14 5.40 -68.52
N TRP A 487 54.08 6.14 -68.87
CA TRP A 487 53.56 7.28 -68.09
C TRP A 487 52.07 7.14 -67.75
N LEU A 488 51.39 6.14 -68.32
CA LEU A 488 49.94 5.98 -68.19
C LEU A 488 49.53 5.16 -66.95
N HIS A 489 50.47 4.48 -66.28
CA HIS A 489 50.16 3.58 -65.16
C HIS A 489 50.48 4.15 -63.78
N CYS A 490 51.34 5.18 -63.66
CA CYS A 490 51.59 5.84 -62.38
C CYS A 490 50.79 7.15 -62.21
N GLU A 491 49.99 7.55 -63.20
CA GLU A 491 49.24 8.83 -63.17
C GLU A 491 47.81 8.76 -63.75
N LEU A 492 47.06 7.69 -63.46
CA LEU A 492 45.63 7.59 -63.81
C LEU A 492 44.66 7.31 -62.66
N ASP A 493 45.07 7.48 -61.40
CA ASP A 493 44.12 7.50 -60.27
C ASP A 493 43.93 8.89 -59.64
N LEU A 494 44.83 9.84 -59.93
CA LEU A 494 44.70 11.24 -59.47
C LEU A 494 43.66 12.05 -60.27
N LYS A 495 43.25 11.61 -61.47
CA LYS A 495 42.24 12.30 -62.30
C LYS A 495 40.85 11.66 -62.33
N MET A 496 40.65 10.47 -61.74
CA MET A 496 39.31 9.84 -61.63
C MET A 496 38.57 10.21 -60.33
N LYS A 497 39.23 10.85 -59.35
CA LYS A 497 38.54 11.51 -58.21
C LYS A 497 37.83 12.82 -58.58
N GLY A 498 37.77 13.16 -59.88
CA GLY A 498 37.07 14.34 -60.42
C GLY A 498 35.69 14.07 -61.04
N VAL A 499 35.16 12.85 -60.99
CA VAL A 499 33.81 12.54 -61.51
C VAL A 499 32.89 12.09 -60.38
N SER A 500 32.05 13.02 -59.95
CA SER A 500 30.84 12.78 -59.17
C SER A 500 29.94 11.79 -59.91
N THR A 501 29.91 10.53 -59.49
CA THR A 501 28.77 9.64 -59.73
C THR A 501 27.78 9.77 -58.56
N LYS A 502 26.75 10.57 -58.81
CA LYS A 502 25.42 10.26 -58.30
C LYS A 502 25.03 8.91 -58.90
N GLU A 503 24.89 7.89 -58.07
CA GLU A 503 23.72 7.01 -58.11
C GLU A 503 23.60 6.22 -56.81
N THR A 504 22.71 6.74 -55.95
CA THR A 504 21.64 5.99 -55.29
C THR A 504 21.98 4.65 -54.65
N VAL A 505 22.40 4.68 -53.38
CA VAL A 505 21.99 3.67 -52.40
C VAL A 505 21.06 4.35 -51.40
N LEU A 506 19.79 4.01 -51.59
CA LEU A 506 18.69 3.92 -50.63
C LEU A 506 19.04 4.34 -49.19
N GLN A 507 18.63 5.55 -48.81
CA GLN A 507 18.36 5.88 -47.41
C GLN A 507 17.19 5.01 -46.95
N SER A 508 17.46 4.00 -46.13
CA SER A 508 16.49 3.53 -45.14
C SER A 508 16.79 4.18 -43.80
N ASN A 509 15.71 4.53 -43.10
CA ASN A 509 15.60 4.86 -41.68
C ASN A 509 15.85 6.32 -41.27
N THR A 510 14.93 7.18 -41.71
CA THR A 510 14.29 8.15 -40.83
C THR A 510 12.77 8.00 -40.96
N GLU A 511 12.19 7.02 -40.27
CA GLU A 511 10.76 7.03 -39.95
C GLU A 511 10.55 8.02 -38.79
N LYS A 512 10.20 9.25 -39.13
CA LYS A 512 9.32 10.06 -38.28
C LYS A 512 7.93 9.93 -38.89
N GLY A 513 7.03 9.29 -38.15
CA GLY A 513 5.67 8.98 -38.56
C GLY A 513 4.91 10.23 -39.01
N ALA A 514 4.59 10.27 -40.30
CA ALA A 514 3.50 11.05 -40.86
C ALA A 514 2.51 10.03 -41.43
N ILE A 515 1.32 9.97 -40.83
CA ILE A 515 0.23 9.04 -41.16
C ILE A 515 -0.16 9.28 -42.63
N THR A 516 -0.08 8.25 -43.46
CA THR A 516 -0.46 8.33 -44.87
C THR A 516 -1.99 8.39 -45.01
N GLU A 517 -2.51 9.13 -46.01
CA GLU A 517 -3.96 9.31 -46.25
C GLU A 517 -4.74 7.99 -46.38
N GLU A 518 -4.05 6.89 -46.72
CA GLU A 518 -4.64 5.56 -46.85
C GLU A 518 -4.84 4.85 -45.49
N GLU A 519 -3.98 5.10 -44.49
CA GLU A 519 -4.13 4.59 -43.13
C GLU A 519 -5.20 5.36 -42.34
N PHE A 520 -5.28 6.68 -42.54
CA PHE A 520 -6.34 7.50 -41.95
C PHE A 520 -7.73 7.10 -42.46
N SER A 521 -7.85 6.73 -43.74
CA SER A 521 -9.09 6.22 -44.34
C SER A 521 -9.51 4.88 -43.73
N LYS A 522 -8.57 3.94 -43.53
CA LYS A 522 -8.85 2.64 -42.89
C LYS A 522 -9.23 2.80 -41.41
N PHE A 523 -8.56 3.70 -40.69
CA PHE A 523 -8.92 4.02 -39.29
C PHE A 523 -10.30 4.69 -39.20
N PHE A 524 -10.63 5.60 -40.12
CA PHE A 524 -11.92 6.28 -40.14
C PHE A 524 -13.08 5.32 -40.47
N VAL A 525 -12.89 4.40 -41.43
CA VAL A 525 -13.88 3.36 -41.74
C VAL A 525 -14.07 2.41 -40.56
N TRP A 526 -12.99 2.01 -39.89
CA TRP A 526 -13.07 1.16 -38.69
C TRP A 526 -13.76 1.89 -37.53
N PHE A 527 -13.44 3.16 -37.30
CA PHE A 527 -14.04 3.99 -36.26
C PHE A 527 -15.55 4.19 -36.47
N VAL A 528 -15.98 4.47 -37.71
CA VAL A 528 -17.41 4.58 -38.05
C VAL A 528 -18.13 3.23 -37.91
N ALA A 529 -17.48 2.12 -38.26
CA ALA A 529 -18.04 0.78 -38.07
C ALA A 529 -18.23 0.43 -36.58
N VAL A 530 -17.25 0.76 -35.72
CA VAL A 530 -17.33 0.54 -34.27
C VAL A 530 -18.41 1.41 -33.63
N ILE A 531 -18.51 2.70 -33.99
CA ILE A 531 -19.59 3.56 -33.50
C ILE A 531 -20.96 3.06 -33.94
N SER A 532 -21.09 2.58 -35.18
CA SER A 532 -22.35 2.01 -35.68
C SER A 532 -22.73 0.74 -34.92
N LEU A 533 -21.77 -0.15 -34.63
CA LEU A 533 -21.99 -1.35 -33.82
C LEU A 533 -22.37 -1.02 -32.37
N CYS A 534 -21.72 -0.03 -31.76
CA CYS A 534 -22.07 0.46 -30.43
C CYS A 534 -23.48 1.08 -30.41
N ALA A 535 -23.87 1.83 -31.44
CA ALA A 535 -25.21 2.41 -31.56
C ALA A 535 -26.29 1.32 -31.73
N VAL A 536 -26.02 0.29 -32.53
CA VAL A 536 -26.93 -0.87 -32.67
C VAL A 536 -27.03 -1.65 -31.35
N SER A 537 -25.93 -1.83 -30.62
CA SER A 537 -25.94 -2.46 -29.29
C SER A 537 -26.72 -1.63 -28.26
N LEU A 538 -26.58 -0.30 -28.28
CA LEU A 538 -27.32 0.60 -27.40
C LEU A 538 -28.82 0.56 -27.70
N LEU A 539 -29.20 0.57 -28.98
CA LEU A 539 -30.59 0.44 -29.42
C LEU A 539 -31.18 -0.93 -29.10
N ALA A 540 -30.40 -2.01 -29.24
CA ALA A 540 -30.81 -3.35 -28.84
C ALA A 540 -31.04 -3.44 -27.32
N ASN A 541 -30.16 -2.86 -26.51
CA ASN A 541 -30.33 -2.79 -25.07
C ASN A 541 -31.54 -1.94 -24.66
N LEU A 542 -31.75 -0.78 -25.30
CA LEU A 542 -32.95 0.04 -25.08
C LEU A 542 -34.23 -0.69 -25.50
N PHE A 543 -34.19 -1.48 -26.57
CA PHE A 543 -35.32 -2.30 -27.01
C PHE A 543 -35.58 -3.49 -26.07
N LEU A 544 -34.53 -4.12 -25.53
CA LEU A 544 -34.65 -5.16 -24.50
C LEU A 544 -35.21 -4.58 -23.19
N ILE A 545 -34.78 -3.39 -22.79
CA ILE A 545 -35.35 -2.66 -21.64
C ILE A 545 -36.81 -2.31 -21.91
N TYR A 546 -37.16 -1.85 -23.12
CA TYR A 546 -38.54 -1.58 -23.53
C TYR A 546 -39.41 -2.85 -23.49
N LEU A 547 -38.91 -3.99 -23.99
CA LEU A 547 -39.60 -5.28 -23.93
C LEU A 547 -39.77 -5.79 -22.51
N ALA A 548 -38.74 -5.65 -21.66
CA ALA A 548 -38.81 -6.02 -20.24
C ALA A 548 -39.82 -5.14 -19.49
N CYS A 549 -39.87 -3.85 -19.79
CA CYS A 549 -40.86 -2.91 -19.25
C CYS A 549 -42.28 -3.26 -19.74
N ASN A 550 -42.44 -3.66 -21.01
CA ASN A 550 -43.73 -4.03 -21.58
C ASN A 550 -44.21 -5.44 -21.15
N GLN A 551 -43.29 -6.35 -20.80
CA GLN A 551 -43.62 -7.63 -20.16
C GLN A 551 -44.02 -7.43 -18.69
N ALA A 552 -43.38 -6.50 -17.98
CA ALA A 552 -43.76 -6.14 -16.61
C ALA A 552 -45.17 -5.51 -16.56
N THR A 553 -45.55 -4.69 -17.55
CA THR A 553 -46.90 -4.14 -17.65
C THR A 553 -47.95 -5.18 -18.09
N LYS A 554 -47.60 -6.17 -18.92
CA LYS A 554 -48.52 -7.28 -19.25
C LYS A 554 -48.73 -8.26 -18.09
N LYS A 555 -47.73 -8.51 -17.24
CA LYS A 555 -47.89 -9.33 -16.02
C LYS A 555 -48.71 -8.62 -14.93
N ALA A 556 -48.75 -7.29 -14.92
CA ALA A 556 -49.56 -6.52 -13.98
C ALA A 556 -51.07 -6.47 -14.33
N VAL A 557 -51.50 -6.94 -15.51
CA VAL A 557 -52.91 -6.86 -15.97
C VAL A 557 -53.66 -8.20 -15.88
N SER A 558 -53.00 -9.30 -15.48
CA SER A 558 -53.66 -10.62 -15.35
C SER A 558 -53.92 -11.10 -13.91
N PHE A 559 -53.62 -10.31 -12.88
CA PHE A 559 -53.91 -10.64 -11.49
C PHE A 559 -55.01 -9.73 -10.92
N ASN A 560 -56.22 -9.85 -11.47
CA ASN A 560 -57.40 -9.46 -10.73
C ASN A 560 -58.58 -10.35 -11.14
N GLY A 561 -58.86 -11.37 -10.32
CA GLY A 561 -59.93 -12.32 -10.58
C GLY A 561 -60.01 -13.42 -9.54
N ASN A 562 -60.72 -13.13 -8.44
CA ASN A 562 -61.47 -14.06 -7.57
C ASN A 562 -60.83 -15.40 -7.15
N ARG A 563 -60.61 -15.55 -5.83
CA ARG A 563 -60.99 -16.74 -5.02
C ARG A 563 -60.80 -16.37 -3.55
N LYS A 564 -61.89 -16.19 -2.79
CA LYS A 564 -62.65 -17.21 -2.04
C LYS A 564 -61.78 -18.02 -1.07
N HIS A 565 -62.15 -17.89 0.20
CA HIS A 565 -61.76 -18.76 1.31
C HIS A 565 -61.73 -20.23 0.92
N GLU A 566 -60.62 -20.89 1.22
CA GLU A 566 -60.61 -22.32 1.48
C GLU A 566 -59.53 -22.64 2.51
N ARG A 567 -59.98 -23.36 3.54
CA ARG A 567 -59.25 -23.87 4.70
C ARG A 567 -58.92 -25.33 4.37
N LEU A 568 -57.64 -25.70 4.36
CA LEU A 568 -57.14 -27.09 4.39
C LEU A 568 -55.85 -27.06 5.23
N HIS A 569 -55.82 -27.58 6.46
CA HIS A 569 -55.68 -29.00 6.83
C HIS A 569 -54.63 -29.73 5.98
N LEU A 570 -53.49 -30.04 6.59
CA LEU A 570 -52.60 -31.16 6.30
C LEU A 570 -51.51 -31.23 7.39
N PHE A 571 -51.84 -31.87 8.51
CA PHE A 571 -50.96 -32.80 9.22
C PHE A 571 -51.88 -33.88 9.76
N ASN A 572 -51.78 -35.07 9.18
CA ASN A 572 -52.35 -36.28 9.72
C ASN A 572 -51.40 -36.78 10.82
N ASP A 573 -51.98 -36.99 11.99
CA ASP A 573 -51.54 -37.98 12.95
C ASP A 573 -51.78 -39.39 12.41
N ASP A 574 -51.04 -40.34 12.98
CA ASP A 574 -51.31 -41.77 13.22
C ASP A 574 -49.91 -42.41 13.32
N ASP A 575 -49.34 -42.50 14.52
CA ASP A 575 -49.54 -43.54 15.55
C ASP A 575 -48.41 -44.57 15.45
N ASP A 576 -47.62 -44.70 16.53
CA ASP A 576 -47.45 -45.98 17.22
C ASP A 576 -46.60 -45.80 18.49
N ASP A 577 -47.18 -46.37 19.55
CA ASP A 577 -46.76 -46.43 20.94
C ASP A 577 -45.56 -47.37 21.22
N GLU A 578 -45.14 -47.30 22.48
CA GLU A 578 -44.47 -48.33 23.31
C GLU A 578 -42.93 -48.29 23.49
N ASP A 579 -42.55 -47.89 24.70
CA ASP A 579 -41.78 -48.65 25.70
C ASP A 579 -40.62 -49.55 25.22
N ALA A 580 -39.39 -49.22 25.65
CA ALA A 580 -38.58 -50.05 26.57
C ALA A 580 -37.09 -49.63 26.60
N LEU A 581 -36.57 -49.57 27.83
CA LEU A 581 -35.16 -49.62 28.29
C LEU A 581 -34.25 -48.39 28.16
#